data_AF-A0A1C6SYJ0-F1
#
_entry.id   AF-A0A1C6SYJ0-F1
#
_cell.length_a   1.000
_cell.length_b   1.000
_cell.length_c   1.000
_cell.angle_alpha   90.00
_cell.angle_beta   90.00
_cell.angle_gamma   90.00
#
_symmetry.space_group_name_H-M   'P 1'
#
loop_
_entity.id
_entity.type
_entity.pdbx_description
1 polymer ?
#
loop_
_entity_poly.entity_id
_entity_poly.type
_entity_poly.pdbx_seq_one_letter_code
_entity_poly.pdbx_strand_id
1 'polypeptide(L)' 'MAHLPFTAADLPAARQFAGTLARSVSFLSEVDAAGVTVSFEDEQGVRHRVFCDLPLPDRRRCVRRVDHGGPCSARPPR' A
#
# COMPACT_ATOMS: atom_id res chain seq x y z
N MET A 1 -15.34 3.60 -0.50
CA MET A 1 -14.08 3.64 0.26
C MET A 1 -14.37 3.09 1.65
N ALA A 2 -13.60 2.11 2.11
CA ALA A 2 -13.77 1.53 3.45
C ALA A 2 -12.59 1.96 4.33
N HIS A 3 -12.88 2.27 5.60
CA HIS A 3 -11.87 2.55 6.60
C HIS A 3 -11.86 1.40 7.60
N LEU A 4 -10.66 0.90 7.91
CA LEU A 4 -10.46 -0.12 8.91
C LEU A 4 -9.54 0.46 9.99
N PRO A 5 -10.07 0.84 11.16
CA PRO A 5 -9.25 1.30 12.28
C PRO A 5 -8.35 0.17 12.81
N PHE A 6 -7.10 0.50 13.14
CA PHE A 6 -6.16 -0.40 13.80
C PHE A 6 -5.08 0.42 14.50
N THR A 7 -4.39 -0.19 15.46
CA THR A 7 -3.28 0.44 16.18
C THR A 7 -1.94 0.03 15.58
N ALA A 8 -1.00 0.98 15.47
CA ALA A 8 0.38 0.73 15.11
C ALA A 8 1.31 1.66 15.91
N ALA A 9 2.55 1.25 16.13
CA ALA A 9 3.52 2.04 16.88
C ALA A 9 3.91 3.35 16.15
N ASP A 10 3.98 3.31 14.83
CA ASP A 10 4.37 4.42 13.98
C ASP A 10 3.85 4.23 12.53
N LEU A 11 4.09 5.22 11.68
CA LEU A 11 3.69 5.20 10.28
C LEU A 11 4.33 4.05 9.47
N PRO A 12 5.65 3.75 9.60
CA PRO A 12 6.25 2.56 8.99
C PRO A 12 5.54 1.24 9.37
N ALA A 13 5.24 1.03 10.64
CA ALA A 13 4.51 -0.14 11.12
C ALA A 13 3.09 -0.17 10.56
N ALA A 14 2.41 0.98 10.48
CA ALA A 14 1.08 1.08 9.87
C ALA A 14 1.09 0.71 8.38
N ARG A 15 2.08 1.21 7.62
CA ARG A 15 2.29 0.85 6.21
C ARG A 15 2.61 -0.64 6.06
N GLN A 16 3.39 -1.22 6.96
CA GLN A 16 3.70 -2.65 6.94
C GLN A 16 2.44 -3.49 7.16
N PHE A 17 1.64 -3.17 8.18
CA PHE A 17 0.38 -3.87 8.47
C PHE A 17 -0.60 -3.76 7.30
N ALA A 18 -0.89 -2.54 6.85
CA ALA A 18 -1.81 -2.29 5.76
C ALA A 18 -1.34 -2.96 4.44
N GLY A 19 -0.04 -2.99 4.18
CA GLY A 19 0.51 -3.67 3.00
C GLY A 19 0.39 -5.19 3.06
N THR A 20 0.50 -5.78 4.24
CA THR A 20 0.25 -7.22 4.44
C THR A 20 -1.23 -7.53 4.28
N LEU A 21 -2.11 -6.73 4.88
CA LEU A 21 -3.56 -6.87 4.74
C LEU A 21 -4.01 -6.73 3.27
N ALA A 22 -3.53 -5.71 2.57
CA ALA A 22 -3.84 -5.49 1.16
C ALA A 22 -3.47 -6.69 0.29
N ARG A 23 -2.32 -7.33 0.57
CA ARG A 23 -1.88 -8.54 -0.12
C ARG A 23 -2.67 -9.78 0.26
N SER A 24 -3.15 -9.90 1.50
CA SER A 24 -3.94 -11.07 1.90
C SER A 24 -5.32 -11.09 1.25
N VAL A 25 -5.85 -9.92 0.88
CA VAL A 25 -7.15 -9.79 0.21
C VAL A 25 -7.06 -9.50 -1.30
N SER A 26 -5.86 -9.42 -1.88
CA SER A 26 -5.67 -9.05 -3.30
C SER A 26 -6.16 -10.11 -4.29
N PHE A 27 -6.65 -11.25 -3.82
CA PHE A 27 -7.32 -12.26 -4.65
C PHE A 27 -8.75 -11.83 -5.03
N LEU A 28 -9.32 -10.86 -4.32
CA LEU A 28 -10.59 -10.22 -4.65
C LEU A 28 -10.36 -9.17 -5.75
N SER A 29 -11.01 -9.35 -6.89
CA SER A 29 -10.87 -8.47 -8.06
C SER A 29 -11.30 -7.02 -7.82
N GLU A 30 -12.16 -6.81 -6.83
CA GLU A 30 -12.75 -5.55 -6.43
C GLU A 30 -11.79 -4.69 -5.59
N VAL A 31 -10.70 -5.28 -5.08
CA VAL A 31 -9.73 -4.59 -4.23
C VAL A 31 -8.54 -4.08 -5.04
N ASP A 32 -8.42 -2.75 -5.14
CA ASP A 32 -7.17 -2.12 -5.57
C ASP A 32 -6.15 -2.12 -4.42
N ALA A 33 -5.36 -3.19 -4.31
CA ALA A 33 -4.31 -3.30 -3.31
C ALA A 33 -3.23 -2.22 -3.43
N ALA A 34 -2.89 -1.78 -4.64
CA ALA A 34 -1.82 -0.81 -4.86
C ALA A 34 -2.25 0.62 -4.49
N GLY A 35 -3.56 0.91 -4.54
CA GLY A 35 -4.17 2.16 -4.11
C GLY A 35 -4.37 2.31 -2.60
N VAL A 36 -3.92 1.35 -1.77
CA VAL A 36 -4.11 1.39 -0.32
C VAL A 36 -3.30 2.53 0.32
N THR A 37 -3.95 3.23 1.24
CA THR A 37 -3.37 4.32 2.03
C THR A 37 -3.65 4.12 3.52
N VAL A 38 -2.81 4.71 4.36
CA VAL A 38 -3.03 4.81 5.81
C VAL A 38 -3.08 6.27 6.21
N SER A 39 -3.83 6.56 7.26
CA SER A 39 -3.98 7.90 7.84
C SER A 39 -4.05 7.77 9.35
N PHE A 40 -3.64 8.81 10.07
CA PHE A 40 -3.97 8.91 11.49
C PHE A 40 -5.48 9.11 11.65
N GLU A 41 -6.04 8.64 12.77
CA GLU A 41 -7.48 8.68 13.03
C GLU A 41 -8.02 10.11 13.00
N ASP A 42 -7.28 11.05 13.58
CA ASP A 42 -7.62 12.47 13.64
C ASP A 42 -7.28 13.25 12.35
N GLU A 43 -6.52 12.63 11.44
CA GLU A 43 -6.00 13.27 10.22
C GLU A 43 -6.35 12.45 8.96
N GLN A 44 -7.59 11.99 8.82
CA GLN A 44 -8.02 11.13 7.71
C GLN A 44 -7.87 11.77 6.31
N GLY A 45 -7.77 13.10 6.25
CA GLY A 45 -7.44 13.83 5.02
C GLY A 45 -5.99 13.64 4.57
N VAL A 46 -5.08 13.33 5.50
CA VAL A 46 -3.66 13.09 5.25
C VAL A 46 -3.46 11.61 4.94
N ARG A 47 -3.28 11.30 3.65
CA ARG A 47 -3.16 9.93 3.17
C ARG A 47 -1.71 9.58 2.86
N HIS A 48 -1.17 8.59 3.57
CA HIS A 48 0.14 8.04 3.29
C HIS A 48 0.00 6.78 2.44
N ARG A 49 0.65 6.76 1.27
CA ARG A 49 0.67 5.57 0.40
C ARG A 49 1.39 4.42 1.08
N VAL A 50 0.88 3.21 0.85
CA VAL A 50 1.51 1.96 1.30
C VAL A 50 2.43 1.38 0.25
N PHE A 51 2.01 1.42 -1.01
CA PHE A 51 2.79 0.97 -2.16
C PHE A 51 3.34 2.16 -2.95
N CYS A 52 4.41 1.90 -3.70
CA CYS A 52 4.99 2.88 -4.62
C CYS A 52 3.97 3.29 -5.69
N ASP A 53 3.27 2.32 -6.27
CA ASP A 53 2.20 2.52 -7.26
C ASP A 53 2.61 3.35 -8.49
N LEU A 54 3.91 3.46 -8.75
CA LEU A 54 4.42 4.18 -9.92
C LEU A 54 3.97 3.46 -11.20
N PRO A 55 3.43 4.17 -12.21
CA PRO A 55 3.17 3.61 -13.54
C PRO A 55 4.46 3.11 -14.19
N LEU A 56 4.40 1.92 -14.77
CA LEU A 56 5.51 1.29 -15.50
C LEU A 56 5.22 1.27 -17.01
N PRO A 57 6.26 1.11 -17.87
CA PRO A 57 6.10 1.11 -19.33
C PRO A 57 5.06 0.10 -19.84
N ASP A 58 4.94 -1.05 -19.18
CA ASP A 58 4.03 -2.14 -19.57
C ASP A 58 2.57 -1.92 -19.13
N ARG A 59 2.16 -0.67 -18.84
CA ARG A 59 0.84 -0.32 -18.28
C ARG A 59 0.53 -0.97 -16.92
N ARG A 60 1.55 -1.52 -16.25
CA ARG A 60 1.47 -2.08 -14.89
C ARG A 60 1.85 -1.01 -13.87
N ARG A 61 1.59 -1.28 -12.59
CA ARG A 61 2.02 -0.42 -11.47
C ARG A 61 3.07 -1.13 -10.63
N CYS A 62 3.94 -0.35 -10.00
CA CYS A 62 4.93 -0.87 -9.06
C CYS A 62 4.23 -1.47 -7.82
N VAL A 63 4.51 -2.75 -7.52
CA VAL A 63 3.89 -3.49 -6.39
C VAL A 63 4.78 -3.51 -5.14
N ARG A 64 5.89 -2.76 -5.18
CA ARG A 64 6.79 -2.61 -4.04
C ARG A 64 6.23 -1.57 -3.06
N ARG A 65 6.66 -1.67 -1.80
CA ARG A 65 6.27 -0.70 -0.76
C ARG A 65 6.82 0.69 -1.09
N VAL A 66 6.18 1.73 -0.57
CA VAL A 66 6.76 3.09 -0.63
C VAL A 66 8.17 3.09 -0.03
N ASP A 67 9.03 3.97 -0.53
CA ASP A 67 10.44 4.11 -0.10
C ASP A 67 11.30 2.85 -0.32
N HIS A 68 10.93 1.98 -1.26
CA HIS A 68 11.74 0.80 -1.59
C HIS A 68 13.08 1.17 -2.23
N GLY A 69 14.14 0.44 -1.86
CA GLY A 69 15.41 0.49 -2.57
C GLY A 69 15.36 -0.20 -3.94
N GLY A 70 16.19 0.25 -4.88
CA GLY A 70 16.30 -0.34 -6.22
C GLY A 70 15.15 0.01 -7.17
N PRO A 71 15.15 -0.52 -8.40
CA PRO A 71 14.19 -0.14 -9.43
C PRO A 71 12.75 -0.52 -9.07
N CYS A 72 11.81 0.23 -9.62
CA CYS A 72 10.39 -0.12 -9.56
C CYS A 72 10.15 -1.43 -10.30
N SER A 73 9.21 -2.23 -9.80
CA SER A 73 8.89 -3.53 -10.39
C SER A 73 7.41 -3.87 -10.19
N ALA A 74 6.82 -4.47 -11.22
CA ALA A 74 5.47 -5.03 -11.14
C ALA A 74 5.45 -6.42 -10.49
N ARG A 75 6.60 -6.94 -10.05
CA ARG A 75 6.73 -8.21 -9.34
C ARG A 75 7.08 -7.95 -7.86
N PRO A 76 6.43 -8.64 -6.91
CA PRO A 76 6.85 -8.59 -5.52
C PRO A 76 8.31 -9.05 -5.38
N PRO A 77 9.10 -8.46 -4.46
CA PRO A 77 10.40 -9.03 -4.11
C PRO A 77 10.18 -10.49 -3.68
N ARG A 78 11.06 -11.37 -4.16
CA ARG A 78 11.07 -12.78 -3.73
C ARG A 78 11.59 -12.89 -2.30
#